data_AF-K6WMV3-F1
#
_entry.id   AF-K6WMV3-F1
#
_cell.length_a   1.000
_cell.length_b   1.000
_cell.length_c   1.000
_cell.angle_alpha   90.00
_cell.angle_beta   90.00
_cell.angle_gamma   90.00
#
_symmetry.space_group_name_H-M   'P 1'
#
loop_
_entity.id
_entity.type
_entity.pdbx_description
1 polymer ?
#
loop_
_entity_poly.entity_id
_entity_poly.type
_entity_poly.pdbx_seq_one_letter_code
_entity_poly.pdbx_strand_id
1 'polypeptide(L)' 'MSSSHSKSQRKCPSCGAHLYIRKDVTQSDSGPGRVDVMLVCRDEACPEPARHLRTEHPQPA' A
#
# COMPACT_ATOMS: atom_id res chain seq x y z
N MET A 1 -3.87 -7.39 22.27
CA MET A 1 -3.12 -6.83 21.12
C MET A 1 -4.09 -5.99 20.31
N SER A 2 -3.88 -4.68 20.25
CA SER A 2 -4.78 -3.73 19.59
C SER A 2 -4.65 -3.84 18.07
N SER A 3 -5.55 -4.58 17.44
CA SER A 3 -5.75 -4.50 16.00
C SER A 3 -6.36 -3.14 15.67
N SER A 4 -5.51 -2.14 15.47
CA SER A 4 -5.91 -0.84 14.92
C SER A 4 -6.38 -1.05 13.48
N HIS A 5 -7.58 -1.60 13.30
CA HIS A 5 -8.37 -1.48 12.08
C HIS A 5 -8.79 -0.01 11.95
N SER A 6 -7.80 0.85 11.69
CA SER A 6 -8.04 2.17 11.13
C SER A 6 -8.81 1.90 9.85
N LYS A 7 -10.13 2.18 9.85
CA LYS A 7 -10.96 2.24 8.66
C LYS A 7 -10.14 2.99 7.63
N SER A 8 -9.57 2.27 6.66
CA SER A 8 -8.68 2.85 5.67
C SER A 8 -9.44 3.99 5.03
N GLN A 9 -9.07 5.23 5.35
CA GLN A 9 -9.69 6.41 4.78
C GLN A 9 -9.47 6.28 3.28
N ARG A 10 -10.52 5.94 2.53
CA ARG A 10 -10.44 5.75 1.07
C ARG A 10 -10.29 7.08 0.32
N LYS A 11 -9.91 8.16 1.00
CA LYS A 11 -9.75 9.50 0.44
C LYS A 11 -8.42 10.08 0.87
N CYS A 12 -7.72 10.70 -0.07
CA CYS A 12 -6.46 11.39 0.16
C CYS A 12 -6.70 12.58 1.10
N PRO A 13 -5.93 12.75 2.17
CA PRO A 13 -6.04 13.94 3.02
C PRO A 13 -5.61 15.22 2.31
N SER A 14 -4.76 15.11 1.28
CA SER A 14 -4.17 16.25 0.58
C SER A 14 -5.06 16.79 -0.53
N CYS A 15 -5.66 15.93 -1.36
CA CYS A 15 -6.53 16.35 -2.49
C CYS A 15 -7.99 15.87 -2.40
N GLY A 16 -8.36 15.06 -1.39
CA GLY A 16 -9.71 14.51 -1.25
C GLY A 16 -10.09 13.41 -2.25
N ALA A 17 -9.24 13.13 -3.24
CA ALA A 17 -9.48 12.11 -4.25
C ALA A 17 -9.47 10.70 -3.65
N HIS A 18 -10.08 9.75 -4.36
CA HIS A 18 -10.15 8.37 -3.89
C HIS A 18 -8.77 7.70 -3.87
N LEU A 19 -8.47 7.01 -2.77
CA LEU A 19 -7.32 6.13 -2.67
C LEU A 19 -7.69 4.71 -3.12
N TYR A 20 -6.80 4.06 -3.87
CA TYR A 20 -6.93 2.67 -4.29
C TYR A 20 -5.76 1.84 -3.77
N ILE A 21 -5.95 0.53 -3.62
CA ILE A 21 -4.89 -0.37 -3.16
C ILE A 21 -4.04 -0.78 -4.36
N ARG A 22 -2.74 -0.53 -4.28
CA ARG A 22 -1.72 -1.04 -5.20
C ARG A 22 -0.89 -2.10 -4.46
N LYS A 23 -0.62 -3.22 -5.13
CA LYS A 23 0.29 -4.25 -4.65
C LYS A 23 1.51 -4.26 -5.55
N ASP A 24 2.67 -3.96 -4.99
CA ASP A 24 3.94 -3.96 -5.71
C ASP A 24 4.71 -5.23 -5.35
N VAL A 25 4.88 -6.10 -6.34
CA VAL A 25 5.55 -7.40 -6.16
C VAL A 25 7.01 -7.23 -6.56
N THR A 26 7.88 -7.16 -5.57
CA THR A 26 9.33 -7.23 -5.76
C THR A 26 9.75 -8.70 -5.71
N GLN A 27 10.06 -9.27 -6.88
CA GLN A 27 10.70 -10.58 -6.94
C GLN A 27 12.18 -10.40 -6.55
N SER A 28 12.65 -11.10 -5.52
CA SER A 28 14.05 -11.14 -5.16
C SER A 28 14.70 -12.36 -5.82
N ASP A 29 15.83 -12.14 -6.49
CA ASP A 29 16.59 -13.19 -7.20
C ASP A 29 17.17 -14.24 -6.22
N SER A 30 17.31 -13.88 -4.94
CA SER A 30 18.01 -14.66 -3.90
C SER A 30 17.19 -14.94 -2.65
N GLY A 31 15.87 -14.69 -2.63
CA GLY A 31 15.05 -14.85 -1.43
C GLY A 31 13.53 -14.83 -1.68
N PRO A 32 12.70 -15.00 -0.64
CA PRO A 32 11.25 -14.93 -0.77
C PRO A 32 10.86 -13.55 -1.29
N GLY A 33 9.98 -13.52 -2.29
CA GLY A 33 9.49 -12.27 -2.87
C GLY A 33 8.89 -11.36 -1.81
N ARG A 34 8.77 -10.07 -2.12
CA ARG A 34 8.18 -9.08 -1.24
C ARG A 34 6.99 -8.45 -1.94
N VAL A 35 5.84 -8.37 -1.26
CA VAL A 35 4.64 -7.72 -1.77
C VAL A 35 4.33 -6.50 -0.91
N ASP A 36 4.59 -5.32 -1.43
CA ASP A 36 4.24 -4.07 -0.76
C ASP A 36 2.82 -3.65 -1.12
N VAL A 37 1.96 -3.60 -0.11
CA VAL A 37 0.60 -3.09 -0.23
C VAL A 37 0.63 -1.60 0.11
N MET A 38 0.24 -0.77 -0.85
CA MET A 38 0.21 0.69 -0.73
C MET A 38 -1.19 1.22 -1.06
N LEU A 39 -1.60 2.30 -0.40
CA LEU A 39 -2.73 3.13 -0.84
C LEU A 39 -2.18 4.20 -1.77
N VAL A 40 -2.65 4.22 -3.01
CA VAL A 40 -2.24 5.20 -4.01
C VAL A 40 -3.40 6.14 -4.29
N CYS A 41 -3.11 7.44 -4.38
CA CYS A 41 -4.08 8.44 -4.78
C CYS A 41 -4.40 8.27 -6.26
N ARG A 42 -5.68 8.25 -6.62
CA ARG A 42 -6.10 8.18 -8.02
C ARG A 42 -5.78 9.46 -8.81
N ASP A 43 -5.58 10.56 -8.10
CA ASP A 43 -5.21 11.83 -8.71
C ASP A 43 -3.68 11.90 -8.83
N GLU A 44 -3.17 11.70 -10.05
CA GLU A 44 -1.75 11.75 -10.39
C GLU A 44 -1.16 13.16 -10.21
N ALA A 45 -1.99 14.20 -10.12
CA ALA A 45 -1.53 15.57 -9.81
C ALA A 45 -1.27 15.79 -8.30
N CYS A 46 -1.62 14.80 -7.46
CA CYS A 46 -1.42 14.89 -6.01
C CYS A 46 0.06 14.69 -5.64
N PRO A 47 0.68 15.60 -4.85
CA PRO A 47 2.09 15.53 -4.50
C PRO A 47 2.44 14.38 -3.54
N GLU A 48 1.45 13.83 -2.83
CA GLU A 48 1.59 12.63 -1.99
C GLU A 48 0.76 11.49 -2.56
N PRO A 49 1.25 10.82 -3.62
CA PRO A 49 0.45 9.86 -4.34
C PRO A 49 0.40 8.50 -3.64
N ALA A 50 1.20 8.20 -2.61
CA ALA A 50 1.25 6.85 -2.06
C ALA A 50 1.54 6.76 -0.56
N ARG A 51 0.70 6.03 0.19
CA ARG A 51 0.91 5.67 1.60
C ARG A 51 1.12 4.16 1.73
N HIS A 52 2.27 3.76 2.25
CA HIS A 52 2.53 2.35 2.53
C HIS A 52 1.57 1.83 3.62
N LEU A 53 0.97 0.65 3.40
CA LEU A 53 0.09 0.01 4.37
C LEU A 53 0.80 -1.13 5.09
N ARG A 54 1.31 -2.10 4.33
CA ARG A 54 1.98 -3.27 4.87
C ARG A 54 2.85 -3.92 3.80
N THR A 55 3.86 -4.63 4.25
CA THR A 55 4.68 -5.50 3.43
C THR A 55 4.33 -6.94 3.77
N GLU A 56 3.97 -7.73 2.77
CA GLU A 56 3.75 -9.17 2.87
C GLU A 56 4.99 -9.88 2.31
N HIS A 57 5.54 -10.82 3.07
CA HIS A 57 6.55 -11.76 2.59
C HIS A 57 5.83 -13.10 2.42
N PRO A 58 5.56 -13.58 1.19
CA PRO A 58 5.06 -14.92 1.00
C PRO A 58 6.10 -15.87 1.58
N GLN A 59 5.76 -16.59 2.65
CA GLN A 59 6.66 -17.62 3.16
C GLN A 59 6.84 -18.68 2.06
N PRO A 60 8.07 -19.16 1.83
CA PRO A 60 8.27 -20.34 1.00
C PRO A 60 7.54 -21.52 1.67
N ALA A 61 6.72 -22.22 0.89
CA ALA A 61 5.97 -23.40 1.29
C ALA A 61 6.88 -24.62 1.49
#